data_AF-A0A8T5MQB3-F1
#
_entry.id   AF-A0A8T5MQB3-F1
#
_cell.length_a   1.000
_cell.length_b   1.000
_cell.length_c   1.000
_cell.angle_alpha   90.00
_cell.angle_beta   90.00
_cell.angle_gamma   90.00
#
_symmetry.space_group_name_H-M   'P 1'
#
loop_
_entity.id
_entity.type
_entity.pdbx_description
1 polymer ?
#
loop_
_entity_poly.entity_id
_entity_poly.type
_entity_poly.pdbx_seq_one_letter_code
_entity_poly.pdbx_strand_id
1 'polypeptide(L)'
;MKQEINYMKKILFGLVVFVLMSSFALAQGNGTGNQVQIQAGNYITPSGGQVQIQAQENNQFRLESGAVFAHTSMQMTQEQAGNGTTLRATLSNGRFAEIKIMPDAASEIALEQLRLRVCSEDNNCTLELKEVGQGEQVRAAYEVQVQKQARLFGLFKAKMQVQAQVDAETGEAIQTKKPWWAFLASESEESE
;
A
#
# COMPACT_ATOMS: atom_id res chain seq x y z
N MET A 1 -11.42 18.99 61.68
CA MET A 1 -11.68 20.21 60.88
C MET A 1 -10.38 20.87 60.41
N LYS A 2 -9.58 20.20 59.55
CA LYS A 2 -8.34 20.79 59.01
C LYS A 2 -7.98 20.33 57.59
N GLN A 3 -8.89 19.65 56.89
CA GLN A 3 -8.65 19.08 55.55
C GLN A 3 -9.50 19.71 54.43
N GLU A 4 -10.44 20.59 54.75
CA GLU A 4 -11.40 21.16 53.79
C GLU A 4 -10.98 22.53 53.21
N ILE A 5 -9.80 23.07 53.54
CA ILE A 5 -9.41 24.44 53.12
C ILE A 5 -8.47 24.42 51.89
N ASN A 6 -7.89 23.29 51.53
CA ASN A 6 -6.91 23.23 50.43
C ASN A 6 -7.52 23.08 49.03
N TYR A 7 -8.82 22.81 48.91
CA TYR A 7 -9.44 22.53 47.61
C TYR A 7 -9.95 23.77 46.87
N MET A 8 -10.24 24.88 47.56
CA MET A 8 -10.78 26.09 46.92
C MET A 8 -9.73 27.05 46.36
N LYS A 9 -8.43 26.88 46.67
CA LYS A 9 -7.37 27.80 46.20
C LYS A 9 -6.77 27.43 44.85
N LYS A 10 -7.03 26.22 44.32
CA LYS A 10 -6.54 25.79 43.00
C LYS A 10 -7.49 26.09 41.85
N ILE A 11 -8.75 26.41 42.12
CA ILE A 11 -9.76 26.67 41.08
C ILE A 11 -9.72 28.14 40.59
N LEU A 12 -9.14 29.06 41.37
CA LEU A 12 -9.13 30.49 41.03
C LEU A 12 -7.91 30.98 40.24
N PHE A 13 -6.95 30.12 39.90
CA PHE A 13 -5.75 30.49 39.13
C PHE A 13 -5.78 30.01 37.66
N GLY A 14 -6.85 29.33 37.24
CA GLY A 14 -6.95 28.72 35.89
C GLY A 14 -7.71 29.54 34.85
N LEU A 15 -8.15 30.77 35.15
CA LEU A 15 -9.12 31.51 34.33
C LEU A 15 -8.62 32.86 33.76
N VAL A 16 -7.31 33.13 33.80
CA VAL A 16 -6.72 34.40 33.30
C VAL A 16 -5.69 34.22 32.17
N VAL A 17 -5.44 32.99 31.71
CA VAL A 17 -4.51 32.72 30.57
C VAL A 17 -5.28 32.24 29.32
N PHE A 18 -6.55 32.66 29.17
CA PHE A 18 -7.41 32.22 28.06
C PHE A 18 -7.76 33.33 27.06
N VAL A 19 -7.08 34.47 27.11
CA VAL A 19 -7.25 35.58 26.16
C VAL A 19 -5.87 36.09 25.80
N LEU A 20 -5.61 36.26 24.50
CA LEU A 20 -4.35 36.68 23.85
C LEU A 20 -3.47 35.55 23.29
N MET A 21 -4.00 34.78 22.34
CA MET A 21 -3.26 34.45 21.10
C MET A 21 -4.26 34.21 19.97
N SER A 22 -5.01 35.26 19.65
CA SER A 22 -5.68 35.41 18.37
C SER A 22 -4.80 36.37 17.55
N SER A 23 -4.54 36.01 16.29
CA SER A 23 -3.82 36.78 15.25
C SER A 23 -2.37 36.35 15.02
N PHE A 24 -2.20 35.29 14.22
CA PHE A 24 -1.08 35.28 13.27
C PHE A 24 -1.61 35.02 11.86
N ALA A 25 -1.04 35.80 10.96
CA ALA A 25 -1.59 36.22 9.70
C ALA A 25 -1.54 35.14 8.61
N LEU A 26 -2.50 35.26 7.68
CA LEU A 26 -2.47 34.66 6.35
C LEU A 26 -1.22 35.13 5.60
N ALA A 27 -0.39 34.18 5.18
CA ALA A 27 0.58 34.36 4.11
C ALA A 27 0.14 33.51 2.92
N GLN A 28 -0.23 34.17 1.82
CA GLN A 28 -0.29 33.55 0.50
C GLN A 28 1.13 33.52 -0.08
N GLY A 29 1.58 32.38 -0.59
CA GLY A 29 2.84 32.28 -1.32
C GLY A 29 3.15 30.87 -1.82
N ASN A 30 2.80 30.62 -3.09
CA ASN A 30 3.17 29.50 -3.98
C ASN A 30 2.99 28.07 -3.46
N GLY A 31 2.15 27.29 -4.17
CA GLY A 31 1.84 25.90 -3.88
C GLY A 31 3.07 24.99 -3.85
N THR A 32 3.70 24.92 -2.69
CA THR A 32 4.53 23.80 -2.24
C THR A 32 3.56 22.80 -1.62
N GLY A 33 3.25 21.72 -2.32
CA GLY A 33 2.52 20.61 -1.70
C GLY A 33 3.31 20.15 -0.48
N ASN A 34 2.72 20.31 0.71
CA ASN A 34 3.36 19.85 1.93
C ASN A 34 3.37 18.31 1.89
N GLN A 35 4.54 17.73 1.68
CA GLN A 35 4.72 16.28 1.77
C GLN A 35 4.61 15.87 3.24
N VAL A 36 3.62 15.05 3.55
CA VAL A 36 3.38 14.54 4.92
C VAL A 36 3.61 13.03 4.93
N GLN A 37 4.00 12.49 6.09
CA GLN A 37 3.99 11.04 6.29
C GLN A 37 2.59 10.49 6.04
N ILE A 38 2.51 9.27 5.49
CA ILE A 38 1.24 8.62 5.20
C ILE A 38 0.36 8.50 6.46
N GLN A 39 -0.93 8.81 6.32
CA GLN A 39 -1.90 8.66 7.40
C GLN A 39 -3.00 7.69 6.98
N ALA A 40 -3.56 6.95 7.95
CA ALA A 40 -4.72 6.12 7.69
C ALA A 40 -5.93 7.00 7.31
N GLY A 41 -6.68 6.59 6.28
CA GLY A 41 -7.78 7.38 5.76
C GLY A 41 -8.24 6.93 4.39
N ASN A 42 -9.25 7.62 3.85
CA ASN A 42 -9.76 7.43 2.50
C ASN A 42 -9.26 8.59 1.63
N TYR A 43 -8.66 8.25 0.49
CA TYR A 43 -8.06 9.21 -0.42
C TYR A 43 -8.58 9.02 -1.83
N ILE A 44 -8.57 10.11 -2.60
CA ILE A 44 -8.87 10.11 -4.03
C ILE A 44 -7.54 10.29 -4.76
N THR A 45 -7.20 9.38 -5.66
CA THR A 45 -5.97 9.47 -6.47
C THR A 45 -6.14 10.53 -7.58
N PRO A 46 -5.06 11.01 -8.20
CA PRO A 46 -5.16 11.93 -9.35
C PRO A 46 -5.93 11.34 -10.54
N SER A 47 -5.97 10.01 -10.68
CA SER A 47 -6.76 9.30 -11.69
C SER A 47 -8.26 9.18 -11.34
N GLY A 48 -8.68 9.67 -10.17
CA GLY A 48 -10.06 9.59 -9.69
C GLY A 48 -10.42 8.28 -8.97
N GLY A 49 -9.46 7.36 -8.81
CA GLY A 49 -9.62 6.15 -8.02
C GLY A 49 -9.72 6.44 -6.53
N GLN A 50 -10.38 5.56 -5.78
CA GLN A 50 -10.46 5.65 -4.32
C GLN A 50 -9.50 4.65 -3.71
N VAL A 51 -8.69 5.09 -2.75
CA VAL A 51 -7.80 4.22 -1.99
C VAL A 51 -8.03 4.43 -0.50
N GLN A 52 -8.24 3.34 0.21
CA GLN A 52 -8.28 3.32 1.66
C GLN A 52 -6.94 2.83 2.20
N ILE A 53 -6.37 3.58 3.14
CA ILE A 53 -5.09 3.25 3.78
C ILE A 53 -5.39 2.94 5.25
N GLN A 54 -5.01 1.75 5.68
CA GLN A 54 -5.14 1.30 7.06
C GLN A 54 -3.74 1.08 7.65
N ALA A 55 -3.45 1.69 8.79
CA ALA A 55 -2.25 1.38 9.54
C ALA A 55 -2.40 0.01 10.22
N GLN A 56 -1.36 -0.81 10.15
CA GLN A 56 -1.26 -2.10 10.82
C GLN A 56 -0.15 -2.06 11.88
N GLU A 57 0.01 -3.15 12.63
CA GLU A 57 1.13 -3.30 13.56
C GLU A 57 2.49 -3.24 12.82
N ASN A 58 3.57 -2.94 13.54
CA ASN A 58 4.95 -2.98 13.01
C ASN A 58 5.24 -2.03 11.83
N ASN A 59 4.59 -0.87 11.78
CA ASN A 59 4.74 0.11 10.67
C ASN A 59 4.38 -0.44 9.30
N GLN A 60 3.48 -1.42 9.25
CA GLN A 60 2.91 -1.91 8.00
C GLN A 60 1.64 -1.13 7.66
N PHE A 61 1.36 -1.00 6.37
CA PHE A 61 0.15 -0.39 5.85
C PHE A 61 -0.57 -1.38 4.95
N ARG A 62 -1.91 -1.34 5.00
CA ARG A 62 -2.80 -2.04 4.07
C ARG A 62 -3.41 -0.99 3.15
N LEU A 63 -3.12 -1.08 1.86
CA LEU A 63 -3.71 -0.27 0.81
C LEU A 63 -4.87 -1.06 0.23
N GLU A 64 -6.04 -0.47 0.15
CA GLU A 64 -7.27 -1.13 -0.30
C GLU A 64 -7.91 -0.30 -1.42
N SER A 65 -8.18 -0.94 -2.55
CA SER A 65 -8.89 -0.37 -3.70
C SER A 65 -9.88 -1.41 -4.20
N GLY A 66 -11.17 -1.06 -4.24
CA GLY A 66 -12.23 -2.00 -4.55
C GLY A 66 -12.29 -3.17 -3.55
N ALA A 67 -12.22 -4.40 -4.05
CA ALA A 67 -12.20 -5.63 -3.25
C ALA A 67 -10.79 -6.19 -3.01
N VAL A 68 -9.75 -5.47 -3.42
CA VAL A 68 -8.36 -5.94 -3.41
C VAL A 68 -7.55 -5.09 -2.45
N PHE A 69 -6.67 -5.75 -1.69
CA PHE A 69 -5.76 -5.09 -0.77
C PHE A 69 -4.31 -5.54 -0.98
N ALA A 70 -3.38 -4.61 -0.80
CA ALA A 70 -1.96 -4.86 -0.81
C ALA A 70 -1.35 -4.51 0.55
N HIS A 71 -0.48 -5.37 1.06
CA HIS A 71 0.35 -5.04 2.23
C HIS A 71 1.61 -4.30 1.79
N THR A 72 2.09 -3.37 2.61
CA THR A 72 3.39 -2.74 2.39
C THR A 72 4.07 -2.41 3.71
N SER A 73 5.39 -2.56 3.73
CA SER A 73 6.26 -2.05 4.78
C SER A 73 7.13 -0.89 4.28
N MET A 74 6.85 -0.35 3.09
CA MET A 74 7.63 0.74 2.52
C MET A 74 7.38 2.06 3.26
N GLN A 75 8.39 2.92 3.32
CA GLN A 75 8.22 4.27 3.85
C GLN A 75 7.46 5.12 2.84
N MET A 76 6.21 5.44 3.16
CA MET A 76 5.33 6.20 2.27
C MET A 76 5.09 7.62 2.76
N THR A 77 4.88 8.50 1.79
CA THR A 77 4.48 9.89 1.98
C THR A 77 3.31 10.21 1.07
N GLN A 78 2.55 11.23 1.43
CA GLN A 78 1.43 11.72 0.66
C GLN A 78 1.59 13.22 0.40
N GLU A 79 1.19 13.64 -0.79
CA GLU A 79 1.15 15.04 -1.20
C GLU A 79 -0.26 15.34 -1.72
N GLN A 80 -0.94 16.29 -1.08
CA GLN A 80 -2.28 16.70 -1.50
C GLN A 80 -2.17 17.83 -2.52
N ALA A 81 -2.66 17.60 -3.73
CA ALA A 81 -2.63 18.56 -4.82
C ALA A 81 -4.04 18.68 -5.44
N GLY A 82 -4.69 19.82 -5.21
CA GLY A 82 -6.07 20.06 -5.66
C GLY A 82 -7.03 19.04 -5.03
N ASN A 83 -7.73 18.28 -5.88
CA ASN A 83 -8.71 17.27 -5.47
C ASN A 83 -8.12 15.86 -5.27
N GLY A 84 -6.83 15.68 -5.57
CA GLY A 84 -6.16 14.39 -5.54
C GLY A 84 -5.10 14.29 -4.45
N THR A 85 -4.79 13.05 -4.04
CA THR A 85 -3.68 12.70 -3.17
C THR A 85 -2.70 11.84 -3.95
N THR A 86 -1.49 12.33 -4.11
CA THR A 86 -0.39 11.57 -4.71
C THR A 86 0.34 10.81 -3.60
N LEU A 87 0.45 9.49 -3.77
CA LEU A 87 1.20 8.62 -2.88
C LEU A 87 2.61 8.41 -3.44
N ARG A 88 3.63 8.51 -2.58
CA ARG A 88 5.02 8.23 -2.95
C ARG A 88 5.66 7.28 -1.95
N ALA A 89 6.40 6.29 -2.46
CA ALA A 89 7.24 5.41 -1.66
C ALA A 89 8.71 5.83 -1.76
N THR A 90 9.41 5.81 -0.63
CA THR A 90 10.85 6.07 -0.57
C THR A 90 11.60 4.77 -0.82
N LEU A 91 12.50 4.77 -1.79
CA LEU A 91 13.32 3.62 -2.16
C LEU A 91 14.65 3.62 -1.41
N SER A 92 15.32 2.45 -1.35
CA SER A 92 16.60 2.25 -0.67
C SER A 92 17.74 3.09 -1.25
N ASN A 93 17.64 3.49 -2.52
CA ASN A 93 18.59 4.39 -3.18
C ASN A 93 18.29 5.89 -2.94
N GLY A 94 17.32 6.22 -2.08
CA GLY A 94 16.95 7.59 -1.74
C GLY A 94 16.06 8.28 -2.79
N ARG A 95 15.72 7.61 -3.91
CA ARG A 95 14.72 8.10 -4.85
C ARG A 95 13.31 7.86 -4.33
N PHE A 96 12.35 8.56 -4.92
CA PHE A 96 10.93 8.32 -4.69
C PHE A 96 10.31 7.65 -5.92
N ALA A 97 9.40 6.70 -5.69
CA ALA A 97 8.52 6.13 -6.70
C ALA A 97 7.09 6.59 -6.43
N GLU A 98 6.39 7.06 -7.46
CA GLU A 98 4.98 7.45 -7.34
C GLU A 98 4.07 6.22 -7.43
N ILE A 99 3.12 6.06 -6.52
CA ILE A 99 2.19 4.93 -6.58
C ILE A 99 0.98 5.36 -7.42
N LYS A 100 1.05 5.13 -8.73
CA LYS A 100 0.01 5.49 -9.70
C LYS A 100 -0.99 4.36 -9.91
N ILE A 101 -0.51 3.13 -9.85
CA ILE A 101 -1.34 1.92 -9.98
C ILE A 101 -1.80 1.49 -8.60
N MET A 102 -3.11 1.24 -8.48
CA MET A 102 -3.73 0.79 -7.23
C MET A 102 -3.77 -0.76 -7.16
N PRO A 103 -3.99 -1.34 -5.96
CA PRO A 103 -3.97 -2.79 -5.77
C PRO A 103 -4.89 -3.58 -6.70
N ASP A 104 -6.08 -3.08 -6.99
CA ASP A 104 -7.05 -3.69 -7.91
C ASP A 104 -6.49 -3.84 -9.32
N ALA A 105 -6.06 -2.73 -9.94
CA ALA A 105 -5.49 -2.71 -11.27
C ALA A 105 -4.20 -3.55 -11.36
N ALA A 106 -3.32 -3.45 -10.36
CA ALA A 106 -2.12 -4.27 -10.30
C ALA A 106 -2.43 -5.78 -10.21
N SER A 107 -3.44 -6.15 -9.43
CA SER A 107 -3.86 -7.54 -9.29
C SER A 107 -4.42 -8.11 -10.60
N GLU A 108 -5.22 -7.33 -11.33
CA GLU A 108 -5.78 -7.75 -12.62
C GLU A 108 -4.66 -8.03 -13.63
N ILE A 109 -3.69 -7.11 -13.75
CA ILE A 109 -2.53 -7.25 -14.62
C ILE A 109 -1.71 -8.48 -14.21
N ALA A 110 -1.45 -8.67 -12.92
CA ALA A 110 -0.69 -9.81 -12.43
C ALA A 110 -1.39 -11.16 -12.68
N LEU A 111 -2.72 -11.22 -12.47
CA LEU A 111 -3.52 -12.42 -12.72
C LEU A 111 -3.52 -12.78 -14.21
N GLU A 112 -3.58 -11.79 -15.10
CA GLU A 112 -3.45 -12.00 -16.55
C GLU A 112 -2.08 -12.62 -16.89
N GLN A 113 -0.98 -12.08 -16.36
CA GLN A 113 0.37 -12.62 -16.57
C GLN A 113 0.52 -14.06 -16.03
N LEU A 114 -0.15 -14.35 -14.92
CA LEU A 114 -0.15 -15.67 -14.29
C LEU A 114 -1.15 -16.65 -14.90
N ARG A 115 -1.99 -16.20 -15.84
CA ARG A 115 -3.12 -16.97 -16.40
C ARG A 115 -3.99 -17.53 -15.27
N LEU A 116 -4.40 -16.64 -14.39
CA LEU A 116 -5.23 -16.90 -13.22
C LEU A 116 -6.53 -16.13 -13.35
N ARG A 117 -7.63 -16.69 -12.82
CA ARG A 117 -8.91 -15.97 -12.77
C ARG A 117 -9.17 -15.32 -11.42
N VAL A 118 -8.71 -15.95 -10.33
CA VAL A 118 -9.04 -15.55 -8.96
C VAL A 118 -7.79 -15.50 -8.09
N CYS A 119 -7.66 -14.42 -7.32
CA CYS A 119 -6.74 -14.30 -6.19
C CYS A 119 -7.56 -14.47 -4.91
N SER A 120 -7.35 -15.55 -4.16
CA SER A 120 -8.09 -15.82 -2.93
C SER A 120 -7.19 -16.44 -1.85
N GLU A 121 -7.71 -16.53 -0.63
CA GLU A 121 -6.96 -17.21 0.46
C GLU A 121 -6.78 -18.71 0.17
N ASP A 122 -7.72 -19.34 -0.55
CA ASP A 122 -7.67 -20.77 -0.88
C ASP A 122 -6.47 -21.16 -1.74
N ASN A 123 -6.00 -20.25 -2.60
CA ASN A 123 -4.80 -20.42 -3.39
C ASN A 123 -3.58 -19.71 -2.79
N ASN A 124 -3.63 -19.36 -1.51
CA ASN A 124 -2.60 -18.61 -0.80
C ASN A 124 -2.17 -17.36 -1.58
N CYS A 125 -3.12 -16.65 -2.20
CA CYS A 125 -2.80 -15.44 -2.93
C CYS A 125 -2.39 -14.33 -1.98
N THR A 126 -1.21 -13.75 -2.22
CA THR A 126 -0.74 -12.58 -1.50
C THR A 126 -0.40 -11.47 -2.47
N LEU A 127 -0.75 -10.24 -2.12
CA LEU A 127 -0.41 -9.03 -2.86
C LEU A 127 0.36 -8.09 -1.94
N GLU A 128 1.59 -7.76 -2.32
CA GLU A 128 2.51 -6.94 -1.54
C GLU A 128 3.09 -5.82 -2.41
N LEU A 129 3.05 -4.57 -1.94
CA LEU A 129 3.79 -3.47 -2.55
C LEU A 129 5.16 -3.36 -1.88
N LYS A 130 6.22 -3.58 -2.65
CA LYS A 130 7.60 -3.53 -2.16
C LYS A 130 8.59 -3.02 -3.19
N GLU A 131 9.82 -2.80 -2.73
CA GLU A 131 10.93 -2.50 -3.61
C GLU A 131 11.45 -3.77 -4.32
N VAL A 132 11.69 -3.67 -5.62
CA VAL A 132 12.31 -4.72 -6.44
C VAL A 132 13.45 -4.13 -7.27
N GLY A 133 14.39 -4.97 -7.68
CA GLY A 133 15.59 -4.57 -8.44
C GLY A 133 16.84 -4.45 -7.57
N GLN A 134 17.93 -3.96 -8.15
CA GLN A 134 19.21 -3.77 -7.46
C GLN A 134 19.91 -2.48 -7.94
N GLY A 135 20.68 -1.86 -7.06
CA GLY A 135 21.47 -0.66 -7.35
C GLY A 135 20.60 0.49 -7.89
N GLU A 136 20.98 1.05 -9.03
CA GLU A 136 20.26 2.18 -9.65
C GLU A 136 18.94 1.79 -10.33
N GLN A 137 18.65 0.50 -10.46
CA GLN A 137 17.45 0.00 -11.14
C GLN A 137 16.34 -0.42 -10.17
N VAL A 138 16.43 -0.03 -8.90
CA VAL A 138 15.36 -0.25 -7.91
C VAL A 138 14.11 0.57 -8.23
N ARG A 139 12.95 -0.03 -7.97
CA ARG A 139 11.61 0.52 -8.24
C ARG A 139 10.59 -0.05 -7.25
N ALA A 140 9.47 0.65 -7.06
CA ALA A 140 8.33 0.12 -6.33
C ALA A 140 7.47 -0.76 -7.25
N ALA A 141 7.16 -1.98 -6.81
CA ALA A 141 6.34 -2.91 -7.57
C ALA A 141 5.38 -3.67 -6.66
N TYR A 142 4.20 -3.95 -7.21
CA TYR A 142 3.29 -4.93 -6.65
C TYR A 142 3.77 -6.32 -7.00
N GLU A 143 3.90 -7.18 -6.00
CA GLU A 143 4.21 -8.59 -6.15
C GLU A 143 2.99 -9.41 -5.76
N VAL A 144 2.46 -10.15 -6.74
CA VAL A 144 1.42 -11.15 -6.52
C VAL A 144 2.08 -12.52 -6.45
N GLN A 145 1.84 -13.26 -5.37
CA GLN A 145 2.24 -14.66 -5.25
C GLN A 145 1.01 -15.55 -5.10
N VAL A 146 0.96 -16.66 -5.83
CA VAL A 146 -0.16 -17.61 -5.79
C VAL A 146 0.36 -19.04 -5.80
N GLN A 147 -0.29 -19.93 -5.07
CA GLN A 147 -0.03 -21.35 -5.07
C GLN A 147 -1.07 -22.10 -5.91
N LYS A 148 -0.67 -22.59 -7.08
CA LYS A 148 -1.55 -23.37 -7.98
C LYS A 148 -1.32 -24.87 -7.83
N GLN A 149 -2.35 -25.66 -8.07
CA GLN A 149 -2.21 -27.10 -8.29
C GLN A 149 -1.81 -27.35 -9.75
N ALA A 150 -0.97 -28.37 -9.94
CA ALA A 150 -0.44 -28.78 -11.23
C ALA A 150 -0.35 -30.32 -11.28
N ARG A 151 -0.37 -30.90 -12.48
CA ARG A 151 -0.08 -32.33 -12.66
C ARG A 151 1.20 -32.52 -13.47
N LEU A 152 2.26 -33.04 -12.85
CA LEU A 152 3.47 -33.42 -13.58
C LEU A 152 3.18 -34.67 -14.42
N PHE A 153 3.46 -34.57 -15.71
CA PHE A 153 3.21 -35.64 -16.69
C PHE A 153 1.75 -36.16 -16.68
N GLY A 154 0.80 -35.36 -16.19
CA GLY A 154 -0.61 -35.73 -16.05
C GLY A 154 -0.95 -36.69 -14.89
N LEU A 155 0.04 -37.24 -14.18
CA LEU A 155 -0.14 -38.30 -13.18
C LEU A 155 0.04 -37.81 -11.74
N PHE A 156 1.02 -36.95 -11.49
CA PHE A 156 1.42 -36.57 -10.13
C PHE A 156 0.95 -35.17 -9.80
N LYS A 157 0.06 -35.04 -8.81
CA LYS A 157 -0.35 -33.73 -8.28
C LYS A 157 0.84 -33.07 -7.57
N ALA A 158 1.11 -31.81 -7.89
CA ALA A 158 2.07 -30.97 -7.20
C ALA A 158 1.52 -29.55 -7.02
N LYS A 159 2.12 -28.83 -6.07
CA LYS A 159 1.84 -27.42 -5.85
C LYS A 159 2.97 -26.60 -6.49
N MET A 160 2.63 -25.65 -7.35
CA MET A 160 3.57 -24.64 -7.84
C MET A 160 3.27 -23.30 -7.19
N GLN A 161 4.31 -22.62 -6.71
CA GLN A 161 4.24 -21.21 -6.40
C GLN A 161 4.61 -20.42 -7.65
N VAL A 162 3.71 -19.55 -8.07
CA VAL A 162 3.91 -18.63 -9.19
C VAL A 162 3.84 -17.20 -8.70
N GLN A 163 4.56 -16.32 -9.36
CA GLN A 163 4.68 -14.94 -8.93
C GLN A 163 4.73 -14.01 -10.14
N ALA A 164 4.05 -12.87 -10.05
CA ALA A 164 4.16 -11.77 -11.01
C ALA A 164 4.48 -10.46 -10.28
N GLN A 165 5.30 -9.62 -10.91
CA GLN A 165 5.63 -8.29 -10.45
C GLN A 165 5.12 -7.24 -11.43
N VAL A 166 4.39 -6.24 -10.94
CA VAL A 166 3.80 -5.15 -11.72
C VAL A 166 4.34 -3.82 -11.19
N ASP A 167 4.86 -2.99 -12.08
CA ASP A 167 5.42 -1.68 -11.75
C ASP A 167 4.34 -0.75 -11.19
N ALA A 168 4.58 -0.15 -10.02
CA ALA A 168 3.60 0.69 -9.35
C ALA A 168 3.43 2.08 -10.01
N GLU A 169 4.38 2.51 -10.84
CA GLU A 169 4.34 3.77 -11.58
C GLU A 169 3.70 3.59 -12.96
N THR A 170 4.04 2.51 -13.67
CA THR A 170 3.65 2.34 -15.07
C THR A 170 2.54 1.32 -15.29
N GLY A 171 2.36 0.36 -14.39
CA GLY A 171 1.48 -0.79 -14.58
C GLY A 171 2.06 -1.86 -15.50
N GLU A 172 3.33 -1.75 -15.90
CA GLU A 172 3.97 -2.76 -16.74
C GLU A 172 4.35 -4.01 -15.93
N ALA A 173 4.17 -5.18 -16.53
CA ALA A 173 4.65 -6.43 -15.96
C ALA A 173 6.19 -6.50 -16.05
N ILE A 174 6.87 -6.56 -14.90
CA ILE A 174 8.34 -6.55 -14.81
C ILE A 174 8.89 -7.97 -14.93
N GLN A 175 8.32 -8.90 -14.16
CA GLN A 175 8.84 -10.25 -14.04
C GLN A 175 7.74 -11.24 -13.70
N THR A 176 7.81 -12.42 -14.30
CA THR A 176 7.02 -13.59 -13.91
C THR A 176 7.96 -14.71 -13.49
N LYS A 177 7.79 -15.25 -12.28
CA LYS A 177 8.55 -16.41 -11.79
C LYS A 177 7.64 -17.63 -11.74
N LYS A 178 8.12 -18.71 -12.34
CA LYS A 178 7.52 -20.04 -12.31
C LYS A 178 8.63 -21.07 -12.05
N PRO A 179 8.33 -22.20 -11.41
CA PRO A 179 9.32 -23.26 -11.26
C PRO A 179 9.71 -23.82 -12.64
N TRP A 180 10.96 -24.27 -12.79
CA TRP A 180 11.49 -24.78 -14.05
C TRP A 180 10.67 -25.95 -14.62
N TRP A 181 10.11 -26.78 -13.74
CA TRP A 181 9.28 -27.93 -14.11
C TRP A 181 7.87 -27.56 -14.55
N ALA A 182 7.45 -26.28 -14.45
CA ALA A 182 6.13 -25.82 -14.89
C ALA A 182 5.88 -26.13 -16.37
N PHE A 183 6.93 -26.20 -17.19
CA PHE A 183 6.84 -26.62 -18.59
C PHE A 183 6.44 -28.09 -18.77
N LEU A 184 6.70 -28.95 -17.78
CA LEU A 184 6.36 -30.38 -17.80
C LEU A 184 5.00 -30.68 -17.17
N ALA A 185 4.35 -29.66 -16.60
CA ALA A 185 3.07 -29.79 -15.95
C ALA A 185 1.93 -29.45 -16.90
N SER A 186 0.82 -30.19 -16.79
CA SER A 186 -0.46 -29.69 -17.28
C SER A 186 -1.14 -28.87 -16.20
N GLU A 187 -1.71 -27.74 -16.61
CA GLU A 187 -2.55 -26.92 -15.74
C GLU A 187 -3.81 -27.72 -15.42
N SER A 188 -4.03 -28.02 -14.14
CA SER A 188 -5.34 -28.52 -13.71
C SER A 188 -6.29 -27.33 -13.65
N GLU A 189 -7.42 -27.43 -14.34
CA GLU A 189 -8.47 -26.41 -14.33
C GLU A 189 -8.75 -25.99 -12.88
N GLU A 190 -8.67 -24.67 -12.63
CA GLU A 190 -9.13 -24.10 -11.37
C GLU A 190 -10.63 -24.38 -11.28
N SER A 191 -11.05 -25.08 -10.23
CA SER A 191 -12.46 -25.38 -9.99
C SER A 191 -13.20 -24.05 -9.83
N GLU A 192 -14.16 -23.81 -10.71
CA GLU A 192 -15.12 -22.69 -10.60
C GLU A 192 -15.90 -22.72 -9.29
#